data_AF-A0A673NEN6-F1
#
_entry.id   AF-A0A673NEN6-F1
#
_cell.length_a   1.000
_cell.length_b   1.000
_cell.length_c   1.000
_cell.angle_alpha   90.00
_cell.angle_beta   90.00
_cell.angle_gamma   90.00
#
_symmetry.space_group_name_H-M   'P 1'
#
loop_
_entity.id
_entity.type
_entity.pdbx_description
1 polymer ?
#
loop_
_entity_poly.entity_id
_entity_poly.type
_entity_poly.pdbx_seq_one_letter_code
_entity_poly.pdbx_strand_id
1 'polypeptide(L)'
;VNTLSVPMVMRRGGSETCLDLDSDLVVRDTPRSRTGLDTLLQKVLKVKEQLRIEQNLQDENVAEYLKLINSADKQQSSRVKQVFEKKNQKTAHNIAQLQKKLEQYQRKMECGIFRHRYVT
;
A
#
# COMPACT_ATOMS: atom_id res chain seq x y z
N VAL A 1 -10.91 56.02 -6.73
CA VAL A 1 -9.77 55.09 -6.93
C VAL A 1 -10.03 53.84 -6.10
N ASN A 2 -10.72 52.83 -6.64
CA ASN A 2 -10.96 51.58 -5.92
C ASN A 2 -10.21 50.46 -6.64
N THR A 3 -9.15 50.02 -5.98
CA THR A 3 -8.13 49.07 -6.41
C THR A 3 -8.53 47.61 -6.15
N LEU A 4 -8.47 46.81 -7.22
CA LEU A 4 -7.83 45.47 -7.32
C LEU A 4 -8.33 44.27 -6.47
N SER A 5 -9.12 43.43 -7.13
CA SER A 5 -8.84 42.01 -7.49
C SER A 5 -8.01 41.05 -6.58
N VAL A 6 -8.67 39.92 -6.21
CA VAL A 6 -8.28 38.48 -6.39
C VAL A 6 -7.23 37.86 -5.42
N PRO A 7 -7.20 36.54 -5.10
CA PRO A 7 -8.23 35.51 -4.78
C PRO A 7 -7.98 34.78 -3.43
N MET A 8 -8.94 33.95 -3.00
CA MET A 8 -8.75 32.97 -1.91
C MET A 8 -7.71 31.90 -2.28
N VAL A 9 -6.60 31.85 -1.54
CA VAL A 9 -5.67 30.72 -1.56
C VAL A 9 -6.17 29.66 -0.58
N MET A 10 -6.86 28.63 -1.10
CA MET A 10 -7.09 27.41 -0.33
C MET A 10 -5.75 26.72 -0.09
N ARG A 11 -5.27 26.79 1.15
CA ARG A 11 -4.12 26.03 1.64
C ARG A 11 -4.51 24.54 1.65
N ARG A 12 -4.10 23.82 0.59
CA ARG A 12 -4.13 22.36 0.52
C ARG A 12 -3.13 21.79 1.53
N GLY A 13 -3.58 21.55 2.76
CA GLY A 13 -2.82 20.87 3.80
C GLY A 13 -3.13 19.37 3.82
N GLY A 14 -2.65 18.64 2.81
CA GLY A 14 -2.63 17.18 2.82
C GLY A 14 -1.22 16.72 3.18
N SER A 15 -0.85 16.80 4.46
CA SER A 15 0.39 16.19 4.93
C SER A 15 0.07 14.76 5.35
N GLU A 16 0.10 13.87 4.37
CA GLU A 16 0.11 12.44 4.63
C GLU A 16 1.48 12.09 5.23
N THR A 17 1.44 11.35 6.32
CA THR A 17 2.56 10.98 7.16
C THR A 17 3.66 10.27 6.37
N CYS A 18 4.76 10.96 6.11
CA CYS A 18 6.02 10.35 5.66
C CYS A 18 7.10 10.65 6.69
N LEU A 19 7.05 9.96 7.82
CA LEU A 19 8.20 9.78 8.70
C LEU A 19 8.51 8.29 8.75
N ASP A 20 9.15 7.81 7.67
CA ASP A 20 10.01 6.62 7.74
C ASP A 20 11.18 6.99 8.65
N LEU A 21 11.04 6.76 9.96
CA LEU A 21 12.19 6.73 10.86
C LEU A 21 12.90 5.40 10.64
N ASP A 22 13.95 5.47 9.83
CA ASP A 22 15.01 4.49 9.71
C ASP A 22 15.62 4.26 11.11
N SER A 23 15.15 3.21 11.78
CA SER A 23 15.64 2.79 13.09
C SER A 23 16.51 1.55 12.95
N ASP A 24 17.54 1.62 12.10
CA ASP A 24 18.58 0.58 11.97
C ASP A 24 19.97 1.09 12.39
N LEU A 25 20.03 2.01 13.36
CA LEU A 25 21.27 2.36 14.06
C LEU A 25 21.44 1.52 15.33
N VAL A 26 21.84 0.26 15.16
CA VAL A 26 22.83 -0.50 15.97
C VAL A 26 22.54 -1.99 15.86
N VAL A 27 23.49 -2.77 15.33
CA VAL A 27 23.99 -4.04 15.88
C VAL A 27 24.95 -4.69 14.85
N ARG A 28 26.23 -4.48 15.14
CA ARG A 28 27.31 -5.48 15.31
C ARG A 28 27.39 -6.65 14.34
N ASP A 29 28.59 -6.80 13.78
CA ASP A 29 29.07 -7.87 12.91
C ASP A 29 28.57 -9.27 13.30
N THR A 30 27.69 -9.80 12.45
CA THR A 30 27.26 -11.20 12.34
C THR A 30 27.23 -11.53 10.84
N PRO A 31 27.32 -12.80 10.39
CA PRO A 31 27.52 -13.13 8.97
C PRO A 31 26.43 -12.49 8.11
N ARG A 32 26.79 -11.35 7.49
CA ARG A 32 25.89 -10.33 6.94
C ARG A 32 24.96 -10.88 5.86
N SER A 33 25.34 -11.99 5.25
CA SER A 33 24.56 -12.70 4.24
C SER A 33 23.39 -13.51 4.79
N ARG A 34 23.50 -14.14 5.97
CA ARG A 34 22.35 -14.87 6.57
C ARG A 34 21.30 -13.90 7.10
N THR A 35 21.73 -12.89 7.85
CA THR A 35 20.83 -11.88 8.43
C THR A 35 20.11 -11.06 7.36
N GLY A 36 20.79 -10.70 6.26
CA GLY A 36 20.17 -9.98 5.14
C GLY A 36 19.08 -10.78 4.43
N LEU A 37 19.25 -12.11 4.27
CA LEU A 37 18.23 -13.00 3.72
C LEU A 37 17.04 -13.14 4.67
N ASP A 38 17.29 -13.27 5.97
CA ASP A 38 16.25 -13.35 7.00
C ASP A 38 15.40 -12.06 7.03
N THR A 39 16.04 -10.89 6.98
CA THR A 39 15.34 -9.60 6.88
C THR A 39 14.47 -9.53 5.62
N LEU A 40 14.97 -10.02 4.49
CA LEU A 40 14.22 -10.03 3.23
C LEU A 40 13.03 -10.99 3.27
N LEU A 41 13.18 -12.15 3.91
CA LEU A 41 12.09 -13.09 4.16
C LEU A 41 10.99 -12.44 5.00
N GLN A 42 11.35 -11.74 6.09
CA GLN A 42 10.37 -11.01 6.91
C GLN A 42 9.62 -9.95 6.10
N LYS A 43 10.32 -9.22 5.21
CA LYS A 43 9.68 -8.26 4.30
C LYS A 43 8.69 -8.92 3.34
N VAL A 44 9.01 -10.10 2.80
CA VAL A 44 8.10 -10.90 1.97
C VAL A 44 6.86 -11.30 2.75
N LEU A 45 7.02 -11.85 3.96
CA LEU A 45 5.90 -12.27 4.80
C LEU A 45 4.98 -11.09 5.13
N LYS A 46 5.56 -9.94 5.50
CA LYS A 46 4.79 -8.73 5.78
C LYS A 46 3.97 -8.26 4.58
N VAL A 47 4.55 -8.24 3.38
CA VAL A 47 3.83 -7.82 2.16
C VAL A 47 2.72 -8.80 1.80
N LYS A 48 2.96 -10.12 1.96
CA LYS A 48 1.92 -11.14 1.75
C LYS A 48 0.75 -10.97 2.71
N GLU A 49 1.01 -10.66 3.97
CA GLU A 49 -0.08 -10.42 4.94
C GLU A 49 -0.85 -9.14 4.59
N GLN A 50 -0.17 -8.07 4.16
CA GLN A 50 -0.86 -6.86 3.69
C GLN A 50 -1.75 -7.13 2.47
N LEU A 51 -1.30 -7.96 1.52
CA LEU A 51 -2.13 -8.39 0.38
C LEU A 51 -3.37 -9.16 0.85
N ARG A 52 -3.22 -10.07 1.82
CA ARG A 52 -4.35 -10.80 2.39
C ARG A 52 -5.37 -9.86 3.03
N ILE A 53 -4.89 -8.87 3.78
CA ILE A 53 -5.75 -7.85 4.42
C ILE A 53 -6.48 -7.01 3.37
N GLU A 54 -5.79 -6.52 2.34
CA GLU A 54 -6.41 -5.72 1.28
C GLU A 54 -7.42 -6.53 0.46
N GLN A 55 -7.18 -7.83 0.24
CA GLN A 55 -8.13 -8.71 -0.45
C GLN A 55 -9.39 -8.91 0.39
N ASN A 56 -9.24 -9.22 1.69
CA ASN A 56 -10.38 -9.32 2.61
C ASN A 56 -11.16 -8.01 2.68
N LEU A 57 -10.48 -6.87 2.74
CA LEU A 57 -11.11 -5.56 2.75
C LEU A 57 -11.87 -5.28 1.45
N GLN A 58 -11.33 -5.71 0.30
CA GLN A 58 -12.04 -5.62 -0.97
C GLN A 58 -13.32 -6.45 -0.95
N ASP A 59 -13.26 -7.70 -0.46
CA ASP A 59 -14.42 -8.59 -0.38
C ASP A 59 -15.51 -8.02 0.55
N GLU A 60 -15.12 -7.50 1.71
CA GLU A 60 -16.03 -6.81 2.64
C GLU A 60 -16.67 -5.58 2.01
N ASN A 61 -15.90 -4.76 1.28
CA ASN A 61 -16.42 -3.58 0.59
C ASN A 61 -17.40 -3.96 -0.53
N VAL A 62 -17.15 -5.06 -1.25
CA VAL A 62 -18.07 -5.57 -2.29
C VAL A 62 -19.37 -6.06 -1.63
N ALA A 63 -19.27 -6.83 -0.54
CA ALA A 63 -20.44 -7.28 0.20
C ALA A 63 -21.29 -6.12 0.73
N GLU A 64 -20.64 -5.10 1.30
CA GLU A 64 -21.31 -3.87 1.78
C GLU A 64 -21.99 -3.13 0.62
N TYR A 65 -21.29 -2.95 -0.51
CA TYR A 65 -21.85 -2.30 -1.70
C TYR A 65 -23.10 -3.03 -2.21
N LEU A 66 -23.04 -4.35 -2.35
CA LEU A 66 -24.17 -5.16 -2.81
C LEU A 66 -25.35 -5.04 -1.85
N LYS A 67 -25.11 -4.98 -0.54
CA LYS A 67 -26.20 -4.77 0.43
C LYS A 67 -26.85 -3.39 0.28
N LEU A 68 -26.05 -2.33 0.16
CA LEU A 68 -26.55 -0.95 0.07
C LEU A 68 -27.25 -0.66 -1.26
N ILE A 69 -26.72 -1.16 -2.38
CA ILE A 69 -27.29 -0.88 -3.69
C ILE A 69 -28.66 -1.53 -3.89
N ASN A 70 -28.89 -2.70 -3.26
CA ASN A 70 -30.16 -3.43 -3.35
C ASN A 70 -31.32 -2.74 -2.63
N SER A 71 -31.04 -1.86 -1.66
CA SER A 71 -32.07 -1.11 -0.91
C SER A 71 -32.09 0.38 -1.24
N ALA A 72 -31.21 0.87 -2.11
CA ALA A 72 -31.08 2.29 -2.42
C ALA A 72 -32.07 2.74 -3.51
N ASP A 73 -32.65 3.93 -3.35
CA ASP A 73 -33.36 4.63 -4.43
C ASP A 73 -32.39 5.14 -5.52
N LYS A 74 -32.90 5.76 -6.58
CA LYS A 74 -32.09 6.23 -7.71
C LYS A 74 -31.00 7.24 -7.32
N GLN A 75 -31.30 8.19 -6.43
CA GLN A 75 -30.30 9.18 -6.01
C GLN A 75 -29.27 8.56 -5.06
N GLN A 76 -29.71 7.73 -4.12
CA GLN A 76 -28.81 7.04 -3.20
C GLN A 76 -27.91 6.04 -3.95
N SER A 77 -28.45 5.33 -4.94
CA SER A 77 -27.69 4.38 -5.75
C SER A 77 -26.50 5.03 -6.45
N SER A 78 -26.70 6.25 -6.99
CA SER A 78 -25.60 7.00 -7.61
C SER A 78 -24.51 7.35 -6.61
N ARG A 79 -24.88 7.74 -5.37
CA ARG A 79 -23.93 8.07 -4.30
C ARG A 79 -23.19 6.83 -3.80
N VAL A 80 -23.91 5.74 -3.57
CA VAL A 80 -23.37 4.43 -3.15
C VAL A 80 -22.34 3.95 -4.18
N LYS A 81 -22.67 4.02 -5.48
CA LYS A 81 -21.75 3.66 -6.56
C LYS A 81 -20.49 4.52 -6.56
N GLN A 82 -20.62 5.83 -6.38
CA GLN A 82 -19.46 6.73 -6.36
C GLN A 82 -18.51 6.43 -5.20
N VAL A 83 -19.05 6.13 -4.01
CA VAL A 83 -18.23 5.75 -2.85
C VAL A 83 -17.53 4.42 -3.09
N PHE A 84 -18.24 3.44 -3.65
CA PHE A 84 -17.67 2.14 -4.01
C PHE A 84 -16.54 2.27 -5.03
N GLU A 85 -16.74 3.00 -6.12
CA GLU A 85 -15.70 3.21 -7.14
C GLU A 85 -14.45 3.85 -6.56
N LYS A 86 -14.61 4.87 -5.69
CA LYS A 86 -13.47 5.50 -5.02
C LYS A 86 -12.72 4.53 -4.11
N LYS A 87 -13.43 3.72 -3.31
CA LYS A 87 -12.83 2.67 -2.47
C LYS A 87 -12.09 1.64 -3.34
N ASN A 88 -12.72 1.16 -4.40
CA ASN A 88 -12.18 0.14 -5.30
C ASN A 88 -10.94 0.63 -6.06
N GLN A 89 -10.91 1.89 -6.49
CA GLN A 89 -9.71 2.49 -7.08
C GLN A 89 -8.53 2.49 -6.09
N LYS A 90 -8.79 2.84 -4.82
CA LYS A 90 -7.76 2.84 -3.78
C LYS A 90 -7.23 1.43 -3.49
N THR A 91 -8.12 0.46 -3.28
CA THR A 91 -7.70 -0.93 -2.99
C THR A 91 -6.97 -1.54 -4.19
N ALA A 92 -7.46 -1.34 -5.41
CA ALA A 92 -6.79 -1.81 -6.63
C ALA A 92 -5.38 -1.21 -6.77
N HIS A 93 -5.22 0.08 -6.48
CA HIS A 93 -3.91 0.73 -6.49
C HIS A 93 -2.97 0.12 -5.43
N ASN A 94 -3.44 -0.04 -4.20
CA ASN A 94 -2.67 -0.63 -3.10
C ASN A 94 -2.24 -2.07 -3.42
N ILE A 95 -3.16 -2.90 -3.91
CA ILE A 95 -2.89 -4.28 -4.30
C ILE A 95 -1.79 -4.33 -5.38
N ALA A 96 -1.90 -3.50 -6.43
CA ALA A 96 -0.89 -3.44 -7.48
C ALA A 96 0.49 -3.02 -6.95
N GLN A 97 0.55 -2.05 -6.04
CA GLN A 97 1.81 -1.63 -5.40
C GLN A 97 2.41 -2.74 -4.54
N LEU A 98 1.60 -3.43 -3.74
CA LEU A 98 2.04 -4.53 -2.90
C LEU A 98 2.52 -5.72 -3.73
N GLN A 99 1.83 -6.07 -4.82
CA GLN A 99 2.25 -7.09 -5.77
C GLN A 99 3.62 -6.77 -6.36
N LYS A 100 3.81 -5.55 -6.88
CA LYS A 100 5.12 -5.11 -7.40
C LYS A 100 6.23 -5.19 -6.35
N LYS A 101 5.93 -4.82 -5.10
CA LYS A 101 6.88 -4.89 -3.99
C LYS A 101 7.23 -6.34 -3.63
N LEU A 102 6.26 -7.23 -3.63
CA LEU A 102 6.45 -8.66 -3.40
C LEU A 102 7.41 -9.26 -4.44
N GLU A 103 7.14 -9.00 -5.73
CA GLU A 103 8.00 -9.47 -6.81
C GLU A 103 9.44 -8.92 -6.69
N GLN A 104 9.60 -7.65 -6.33
CA GLN A 104 10.93 -7.06 -6.13
C GLN A 104 11.70 -7.76 -5.02
N TYR A 105 11.05 -8.11 -3.91
CA TYR A 105 11.70 -8.84 -2.82
C TYR A 105 12.01 -10.30 -3.19
N GLN A 106 11.12 -10.97 -3.91
CA GLN A 106 11.36 -12.33 -4.40
C GLN A 106 12.55 -12.37 -5.36
N ARG A 107 12.63 -11.45 -6.33
CA ARG A 107 13.79 -11.33 -7.24
C ARG A 107 15.10 -11.11 -6.48
N LYS A 108 15.10 -10.22 -5.48
CA LYS A 108 16.29 -9.97 -4.64
C LYS A 108 16.71 -11.21 -3.86
N MET A 109 15.76 -12.01 -3.39
CA MET A 109 16.01 -13.23 -2.64
C MET A 109 16.66 -14.29 -3.53
N GLU A 110 16.11 -14.50 -4.73
CA GLU A 110 16.69 -15.39 -5.74
C GLU A 110 18.12 -14.97 -6.08
N CYS A 111 18.36 -13.69 -6.40
CA CYS A 111 19.70 -13.18 -6.68
C CYS A 111 20.68 -13.38 -5.49
N GLY A 112 20.22 -13.15 -4.25
CA GLY A 112 21.01 -13.34 -3.04
C GLY A 112 21.36 -14.81 -2.79
N ILE A 113 20.42 -15.72 -3.04
CA ILE A 113 20.64 -17.18 -2.94
C ILE A 113 21.68 -17.65 -3.95
N PHE A 114 21.57 -17.22 -5.22
CA PHE A 114 22.59 -17.54 -6.22
C PHE A 114 23.96 -17.02 -5.81
N ARG A 115 24.05 -15.76 -5.38
CA ARG A 115 25.32 -15.16 -4.95
C ARG A 115 25.95 -15.92 -3.78
N HIS A 116 25.18 -16.40 -2.82
CA HIS A 116 25.71 -17.23 -1.74
C HIS A 116 26.22 -18.59 -2.27
N ARG A 117 25.50 -19.22 -3.20
CA ARG A 117 25.88 -20.55 -3.72
C ARG A 117 27.15 -20.54 -4.59
N TYR A 118 27.47 -19.43 -5.27
CA TYR A 118 28.66 -19.32 -6.13
C TYR A 118 29.90 -18.75 -5.42
N VAL A 119 29.77 -18.29 -4.18
CA VAL A 119 30.85 -17.62 -3.41
C VAL A 119 31.30 -18.47 -2.20
N THR A 120 30.68 -19.64 -2.00
CA THR A 120 31.12 -20.66 -1.03
C THR A 120 31.56 -21.91 -1.79
#